data_AF-I2GJL7-F1
#
_entry.id   AF-I2GJL7-F1
#
_cell.length_a   1.000
_cell.length_b   1.000
_cell.length_c   1.000
_cell.angle_alpha   90.00
_cell.angle_beta   90.00
_cell.angle_gamma   90.00
#
_symmetry.space_group_name_H-M   'P 1'
#
loop_
_entity.id
_entity.type
_entity.pdbx_description
1 polymer ?
#
loop_
_entity_poly.entity_id
_entity_poly.type
_entity_poly.pdbx_seq_one_letter_code
_entity_poly.pdbx_strand_id
1 'polypeptide(L)' 'MTFEEYLTQKKINADQFRTNEPARYAEWEAEFSQMHPESFTAQKKFLINDIRRKYNNR' A
#
# COMPACT_ATOMS: atom_id res chain seq x y z
N MET A 1 5.81 -6.58 -10.41
CA MET A 1 4.72 -5.93 -9.69
C MET A 1 5.27 -4.67 -9.07
N THR A 2 4.81 -3.50 -9.50
CA THR A 2 5.11 -2.23 -8.84
C THR A 2 4.29 -2.08 -7.57
N PHE A 3 4.68 -1.16 -6.69
CA PHE A 3 3.91 -0.88 -5.47
C PHE A 3 2.49 -0.37 -5.80
N GLU A 4 2.32 0.40 -6.88
CA GLU A 4 1.02 0.87 -7.37
C GLU A 4 0.11 -0.28 -7.83
N GLU A 5 0.67 -1.25 -8.59
CA GLU A 5 -0.06 -2.47 -8.97
C GLU A 5 -0.47 -3.27 -7.74
N TYR A 6 0.40 -3.33 -6.72
CA TYR A 6 0.12 -3.97 -5.44
C TYR A 6 -1.05 -3.33 -4.71
N LEU A 7 -1.04 -2.01 -4.56
CA LEU A 7 -2.11 -1.27 -3.92
C LEU A 7 -3.44 -1.47 -4.65
N THR A 8 -3.41 -1.39 -5.98
CA THR A 8 -4.58 -1.61 -6.84
C THR A 8 -5.18 -3.01 -6.63
N GLN A 9 -4.35 -4.06 -6.58
CA GLN A 9 -4.80 -5.42 -6.27
C GLN A 9 -5.40 -5.55 -4.86
N LYS A 10 -4.93 -4.76 -3.90
CA LYS A 10 -5.52 -4.68 -2.54
C LYS A 10 -6.76 -3.80 -2.47
N LYS A 11 -7.27 -3.29 -3.60
CA LYS A 11 -8.38 -2.32 -3.69
C LYS A 11 -8.07 -1.00 -2.99
N ILE A 12 -6.81 -0.60 -2.99
CA ILE A 12 -6.35 0.67 -2.44
C ILE A 12 -6.08 1.62 -3.60
N ASN A 13 -6.64 2.83 -3.53
CA ASN A 13 -6.36 3.89 -4.46
C ASN A 13 -4.96 4.46 -4.20
N ALA A 14 -4.02 4.19 -5.11
CA ALA A 14 -2.63 4.63 -4.97
C ALA A 14 -2.50 6.16 -4.97
N ASP A 15 -3.25 6.87 -5.81
CA ASP A 15 -3.24 8.33 -5.88
C ASP A 15 -3.71 8.98 -4.57
N GLN A 16 -4.84 8.51 -4.02
CA GLN A 16 -5.35 8.98 -2.73
C GLN A 16 -4.38 8.69 -1.61
N PHE A 17 -3.78 7.49 -1.58
CA PHE A 17 -2.82 7.14 -0.54
C PHE A 17 -1.56 8.02 -0.63
N ARG A 18 -1.02 8.22 -1.84
CA ARG A 18 0.13 9.09 -2.10
C ARG A 18 -0.15 10.55 -1.79
N THR A 19 -1.35 11.04 -2.06
CA THR A 19 -1.73 12.45 -1.84
C THR A 19 -1.98 12.75 -0.36
N ASN A 20 -2.69 11.87 0.35
CA ASN A 20 -3.03 12.09 1.75
C ASN A 20 -1.89 11.71 2.71
N GLU A 21 -1.11 10.68 2.39
CA GLU A 21 -0.01 10.18 3.22
C GLU A 21 1.29 9.95 2.39
N PRO A 22 1.88 10.99 1.76
CA PRO A 22 3.05 10.85 0.89
C PRO A 22 4.27 10.26 1.58
N ALA A 23 4.52 10.63 2.85
CA ALA A 23 5.64 10.09 3.62
C ALA A 23 5.50 8.58 3.86
N ARG A 24 4.29 8.13 4.18
CA ARG A 24 3.99 6.71 4.44
C ARG A 24 3.99 5.89 3.16
N TYR A 25 3.50 6.47 2.06
CA TYR A 25 3.60 5.88 0.74
C TYR A 25 5.06 5.62 0.36
N ALA A 26 5.94 6.62 0.51
CA ALA A 26 7.36 6.47 0.19
C ALA A 26 8.06 5.44 1.09
N GLU A 27 7.74 5.42 2.40
CA GLU A 27 8.26 4.41 3.32
C GLU A 27 7.83 3.00 2.90
N TRP A 28 6.55 2.81 2.55
CA TRP A 28 6.04 1.51 2.14
C TRP A 28 6.56 1.08 0.78
N GLU A 29 6.75 2.01 -0.16
CA GLU A 29 7.37 1.74 -1.44
C GLU A 29 8.82 1.26 -1.26
N ALA A 30 9.58 1.94 -0.39
CA ALA A 30 10.94 1.53 -0.05
C ALA A 30 10.98 0.16 0.64
N GLU A 31 10.09 -0.10 1.59
CA GLU A 31 9.96 -1.42 2.23
C GLU A 31 9.55 -2.51 1.22
N PHE A 32 8.59 -2.21 0.35
CA PHE A 32 8.11 -3.11 -0.69
C PHE A 32 9.19 -3.45 -1.71
N SER A 33 10.11 -2.52 -2.00
CA SER A 33 11.27 -2.79 -2.87
C SER A 33 12.29 -3.75 -2.25
N GLN A 34 12.31 -3.87 -0.91
CA GLN A 34 13.28 -4.68 -0.17
C GLN A 34 12.78 -6.11 0.10
N MET A 35 11.49 -6.41 -0.13
CA MET A 35 10.93 -7.73 0.16
C MET A 35 9.83 -8.16 -0.81
N HIS A 36 9.54 -9.47 -0.82
CA HIS A 36 8.45 -10.00 -1.62
C HIS A 36 7.08 -9.43 -1.18
N PRO A 37 6.12 -9.23 -2.13
CA PRO A 37 4.79 -8.67 -1.84
C PRO A 37 4.00 -9.44 -0.77
N GLU A 38 4.18 -10.76 -0.70
CA GLU A 38 3.53 -11.61 0.30
C GLU A 38 4.08 -11.36 1.70
N SER A 39 5.40 -11.27 1.84
CA SER A 39 6.05 -10.92 3.11
C SER A 39 5.63 -9.53 3.59
N PHE A 40 5.60 -8.56 2.67
CA PHE A 40 5.10 -7.20 2.98
C PHE A 40 3.64 -7.24 3.45
N THR A 41 2.79 -7.98 2.73
CA THR A 41 1.37 -8.14 3.08
C THR A 41 1.19 -8.76 4.45
N ALA A 42 1.98 -9.79 4.78
CA ALA A 42 1.90 -10.48 6.07
C ALA A 42 2.28 -9.55 7.23
N GLN A 43 3.38 -8.80 7.09
CA GLN A 43 3.87 -7.87 8.12
C GLN A 43 2.94 -6.66 8.30
N LYS A 44 2.42 -6.11 7.21
CA LYS A 44 1.62 -4.88 7.21
C LYS A 44 0.12 -5.15 7.11
N LYS A 45 -0.34 -6.40 7.29
CA LYS A 45 -1.74 -6.84 7.06
C LYS A 45 -2.79 -5.93 7.73
N PHE A 46 -2.55 -5.54 8.97
CA PHE A 46 -3.45 -4.65 9.72
C PHE A 46 -3.46 -3.24 9.15
N LEU A 47 -2.30 -2.71 8.77
CA LEU A 47 -2.18 -1.38 8.19
C LEU A 47 -2.79 -1.34 6.78
N ILE A 48 -2.56 -2.36 5.96
CA ILE A 48 -3.16 -2.47 4.62
C ILE A 48 -4.68 -2.49 4.74
N ASN A 49 -5.24 -3.17 5.73
CA ASN A 49 -6.68 -3.15 5.98
C ASN A 49 -7.20 -1.76 6.40
N ASP A 50 -6.44 -1.01 7.20
CA ASP A 50 -6.77 0.37 7.59
C ASP A 50 -6.73 1.32 6.37
N ILE A 51 -5.63 1.30 5.62
CA ILE A 51 -5.44 2.08 4.39
C ILE A 51 -6.51 1.73 3.35
N ARG A 52 -6.86 0.44 3.20
CA ARG A 52 -7.97 0.02 2.32
C ARG A 52 -9.32 0.56 2.77
N ARG A 53 -9.60 0.69 4.07
CA ARG A 53 -10.86 1.30 4.52
C ARG A 53 -10.89 2.81 4.27
N LYS A 54 -9.73 3.47 4.35
CA LYS A 54 -9.59 4.92 4.12
C LYS A 54 -9.63 5.31 2.65
N TYR A 55 -8.88 4.59 1.80
CA TYR A 55 -8.66 4.93 0.40
C TYR A 55 -9.14 3.80 -0.53
N ASN A 56 -10.26 3.16 -0.21
CA ASN A 56 -10.85 2.17 -1.10
C ASN A 56 -11.22 2.84 -2.43
N ASN A 57 -11.06 2.13 -3.56
CA ASN A 57 -11.73 2.48 -4.81
C ASN A 57 -13.23 2.18 -4.64
N ARG A 58 -13.98 3.11 -4.02
CA ARG A 58 -15.43 3.00 -3.89
C ARG A 58 -16.12 3.43 -5.17
#